data_AF-A0A3N5RNN4-F1
#
_entry.id   AF-A0A3N5RNN4-F1
#
_cell.length_a   1.000
_cell.length_b   1.000
_cell.length_c   1.000
_cell.angle_alpha   90.00
_cell.angle_beta   90.00
_cell.angle_gamma   90.00
#
_symmetry.space_group_name_H-M   'P 1'
#
loop_
_entity.id
_entity.type
_entity.pdbx_description
1 polymer ?
#
loop_
_entity_poly.entity_id
_entity_poly.type
_entity_poly.pdbx_seq_one_letter_code
_entity_poly.pdbx_strand_id
1 'polypeptide(L)'
;AWAKEEYFQAIIEELESANEELKSNNEEFQATNEELQSANEELETAREEMRSVNEELNTVNTELNSKLEELSQISNDMKNLLTATGIATIFLDIHLNIIRYTPSATRIINLIPGDIGRPVSDIVTQLDYTNLVQDARLVLDTLMMKEVETQTKTGDWYRLRILPYRTLENVINGVVVTFFDISEHKEIQAEMQNMARQVQDEREFAESILATVREPLVVLNEKLEVVFANHAYYEFFQTSPAETTGVPFIDIGQKQWNIPDLLKLIKNIRQENNKVETLEVESYLKNIGKCRMVINARKIVRSAGKEHLLLLTIEEKQ
;
A
#
# COMPACT_ATOMS: atom_id res chain seq x y z
N ALA A 1 83.21 -42.60 93.75
CA ALA A 1 82.28 -41.49 94.07
C ALA A 1 82.17 -40.52 92.89
N TRP A 2 83.28 -39.95 92.41
CA TRP A 2 83.27 -38.92 91.36
C TRP A 2 82.79 -39.42 90.00
N ALA A 3 83.21 -40.60 89.54
CA ALA A 3 82.73 -41.20 88.29
C ALA A 3 81.22 -41.52 88.26
N LYS A 4 80.57 -41.62 89.44
CA LYS A 4 79.12 -41.83 89.53
C LYS A 4 78.37 -40.49 89.40
N GLU A 5 78.92 -39.42 89.98
CA GLU A 5 78.36 -38.07 89.89
C GLU A 5 78.44 -37.53 88.45
N GLU A 6 79.58 -37.72 87.79
CA GLU A 6 79.80 -37.29 86.40
C GLU A 6 78.89 -38.07 85.42
N TYR A 7 78.65 -39.35 85.68
CA TYR A 7 77.70 -40.17 84.93
C TYR A 7 76.24 -39.75 85.17
N PHE A 8 75.86 -39.39 86.39
CA PHE A 8 74.53 -38.85 86.69
C PHE A 8 74.31 -37.50 86.03
N GLN A 9 75.33 -36.63 86.01
CA GLN A 9 75.25 -35.33 85.35
C GLN A 9 75.10 -35.47 83.84
N ALA A 10 75.85 -36.40 83.22
CA ALA A 10 75.71 -36.70 81.80
C ALA A 10 74.31 -37.22 81.43
N ILE A 11 73.70 -38.07 82.28
CA ILE A 11 72.32 -38.54 82.07
C ILE A 11 71.31 -37.41 82.24
N ILE A 12 71.50 -36.50 83.18
CA ILE A 12 70.62 -35.35 83.37
C ILE A 12 70.69 -34.43 82.15
N GLU A 13 71.89 -34.13 81.65
CA GLU A 13 72.09 -33.33 80.43
C GLU A 13 71.47 -34.02 79.20
N GLU A 14 71.61 -35.35 79.08
CA GLU A 14 71.00 -36.14 78.01
C GLU A 14 69.46 -36.13 78.10
N LEU A 15 68.90 -36.23 79.31
CA LEU A 15 67.45 -36.12 79.55
C LEU A 15 66.92 -34.71 79.30
N GLU A 16 67.67 -33.67 79.68
CA GLU A 16 67.32 -32.28 79.42
C GLU A 16 67.34 -31.99 77.92
N SER A 17 68.39 -32.43 77.20
CA SER A 17 68.48 -32.33 75.74
C SER A 17 67.32 -33.07 75.05
N ALA A 18 67.00 -34.29 75.49
CA ALA A 18 65.90 -35.06 74.91
C ALA A 18 64.54 -34.39 75.19
N ASN A 19 64.37 -33.74 76.33
CA ASN A 19 63.14 -33.03 76.68
C ASN A 19 63.00 -31.71 75.90
N GLU A 20 64.10 -30.97 75.69
CA GLU A 20 64.11 -29.80 74.81
C GLU A 20 63.83 -30.20 73.36
N GLU A 21 64.41 -31.30 72.87
CA GLU A 21 64.14 -31.84 71.54
C GLU A 21 62.67 -32.27 71.39
N LEU A 22 62.11 -32.97 72.39
CA LEU A 22 60.68 -33.32 72.42
C LEU A 22 59.78 -32.09 72.42
N LYS A 23 60.15 -31.04 73.16
CA LYS A 23 59.39 -29.79 73.20
C LYS A 23 59.45 -29.07 71.87
N SER A 24 60.64 -28.97 71.26
CA SER A 24 60.82 -28.39 69.93
C SER A 24 60.02 -29.16 68.88
N ASN A 25 60.09 -30.49 68.89
CA ASN A 25 59.29 -31.32 68.00
C ASN A 25 57.79 -31.10 68.22
N ASN A 26 57.34 -30.95 69.46
CA ASN A 26 55.93 -30.68 69.76
C ASN A 26 55.49 -29.28 69.26
N GLU A 27 56.34 -28.25 69.40
CA GLU A 27 56.08 -26.92 68.84
C GLU A 27 56.06 -26.94 67.30
N GLU A 28 56.95 -27.70 66.66
CA GLU A 28 56.94 -27.93 65.21
C GLU A 28 55.70 -28.71 64.75
N PHE A 29 55.28 -29.73 65.50
CA PHE A 29 54.02 -30.45 65.24
C PHE A 29 52.80 -29.54 65.38
N GLN A 30 52.79 -28.62 66.36
CA GLN A 30 51.72 -27.64 66.50
C GLN A 30 51.70 -26.65 65.35
N ALA A 31 52.86 -26.11 64.96
CA ALA A 31 52.98 -25.19 63.83
C ALA A 31 52.53 -25.85 62.52
N THR A 32 52.97 -27.08 62.25
CA THR A 32 52.53 -27.83 61.05
C THR A 32 51.03 -28.14 61.07
N ASN A 33 50.45 -28.39 62.26
CA ASN A 33 49.01 -28.59 62.39
C ASN A 33 48.22 -27.28 62.13
N GLU A 34 48.71 -26.14 62.59
CA GLU A 34 48.14 -24.82 62.29
C GLU A 34 48.25 -24.47 60.80
N GLU A 35 49.40 -24.74 60.17
CA GLU A 35 49.59 -24.57 58.72
C GLU A 35 48.64 -25.46 57.92
N LEU A 36 48.46 -26.74 58.31
CA LEU A 36 47.48 -27.63 57.68
C LEU A 36 46.05 -27.12 57.85
N GLN A 37 45.71 -26.59 59.02
CA GLN A 37 44.40 -26.00 59.24
C GLN A 37 44.19 -24.77 58.35
N SER A 38 45.17 -23.88 58.25
CA SER A 38 45.12 -22.71 57.35
C SER A 38 44.97 -23.12 55.88
N ALA A 39 45.75 -24.11 55.42
CA ALA A 39 45.64 -24.63 54.06
C ALA A 39 44.26 -25.25 53.79
N ASN A 40 43.64 -25.87 54.80
CA ASN A 40 42.29 -26.41 54.69
C ASN A 40 41.22 -25.30 54.62
N GLU A 41 41.37 -24.23 55.40
CA GLU A 41 40.49 -23.05 55.34
C GLU A 41 40.62 -22.31 53.99
N GLU A 42 41.83 -22.19 53.45
CA GLU A 42 42.06 -21.64 52.10
C GLU A 42 41.43 -22.52 51.00
N LEU A 43 41.56 -23.85 51.10
CA LEU A 43 40.93 -24.77 50.16
C LEU A 43 39.39 -24.70 50.21
N GLU A 44 38.81 -24.59 51.40
CA GLU A 44 37.35 -24.48 51.52
C GLU A 44 36.87 -23.12 51.00
N THR A 45 37.65 -22.06 51.18
CA THR A 45 37.38 -20.75 50.58
C THR A 45 37.41 -20.81 49.05
N ALA A 46 38.47 -21.40 48.47
CA ALA A 46 38.60 -21.57 47.03
C ALA A 46 37.48 -22.45 46.43
N ARG A 47 37.02 -23.45 47.21
CA ARG A 47 35.89 -24.29 46.83
C ARG A 47 34.57 -23.52 46.80
N GLU A 48 34.32 -22.66 47.78
CA GLU A 48 33.11 -21.84 47.83
C GLU A 48 33.11 -20.77 46.73
N GLU A 49 34.26 -20.15 46.45
CA GLU A 49 34.42 -19.24 45.31
C GLU A 49 34.12 -19.94 43.97
N MET A 50 34.67 -21.14 43.75
CA MET A 50 34.37 -21.94 42.56
C MET A 50 32.88 -22.29 42.45
N ARG A 51 32.23 -22.59 43.58
CA ARG A 51 30.80 -22.86 43.61
C ARG A 51 30.00 -21.61 43.23
N SER A 52 30.36 -20.46 43.77
CA SER A 52 29.73 -19.18 43.45
C SER A 52 29.88 -18.82 41.97
N VAL A 53 31.08 -18.96 41.39
CA VAL A 53 31.31 -18.74 39.95
C VAL A 53 30.49 -19.70 39.10
N ASN A 54 30.32 -20.95 39.52
CA ASN A 54 29.48 -21.91 38.81
C ASN A 54 27.99 -21.52 38.87
N GLU A 55 27.51 -21.04 40.02
CA GLU A 55 26.14 -20.54 40.17
C GLU A 55 25.88 -19.28 39.31
N GLU A 56 26.83 -18.35 39.25
CA GLU A 56 26.78 -17.19 38.36
C GLU A 56 26.79 -17.60 36.88
N LEU A 57 27.68 -18.52 36.48
CA LEU A 57 27.74 -19.04 35.12
C LEU A 57 26.42 -19.69 34.70
N ASN A 58 25.81 -20.49 35.58
CA ASN A 58 24.51 -21.12 35.32
C ASN A 58 23.41 -20.06 35.19
N THR A 59 23.47 -19.00 35.99
CA THR A 59 22.52 -17.88 35.89
C THR A 59 22.67 -17.18 34.54
N VAL A 60 23.88 -16.83 34.12
CA VAL A 60 24.14 -16.22 32.80
C VAL A 60 23.71 -17.15 31.66
N ASN A 61 23.92 -18.45 31.78
CA ASN A 61 23.53 -19.42 30.76
C ASN A 61 22.00 -19.51 30.63
N THR A 62 21.27 -19.53 31.75
CA THR A 62 19.80 -19.51 31.71
C THR A 62 19.25 -18.22 31.11
N GLU A 63 19.85 -17.07 31.43
CA GLU A 63 19.49 -15.78 30.83
C GLU A 63 19.76 -15.75 29.32
N LEU A 64 20.91 -16.25 28.87
CA LEU A 64 21.25 -16.34 27.45
C LEU A 64 20.27 -17.23 26.68
N ASN A 65 19.92 -18.40 27.23
CA ASN A 65 18.94 -19.29 26.62
C ASN A 65 17.55 -18.63 26.52
N SER A 66 17.13 -17.91 27.55
CA SER A 66 15.88 -17.13 27.52
C SER A 66 15.92 -16.06 26.42
N LYS A 67 17.04 -15.35 26.26
CA LYS A 67 17.22 -14.36 25.17
C LYS A 67 17.18 -15.01 23.78
N LEU A 68 17.76 -16.19 23.62
CA LEU A 68 17.71 -16.94 22.37
C LEU A 68 16.27 -17.36 22.02
N GLU A 69 15.49 -17.79 23.01
CA GLU A 69 14.09 -18.16 22.84
C GLU A 69 13.23 -16.96 22.44
N GLU A 70 13.39 -15.81 23.12
CA GLU A 70 12.71 -14.55 22.78
C GLU A 70 13.02 -14.13 21.32
N LEU A 71 14.29 -14.16 20.91
CA LEU A 71 14.69 -13.82 19.54
C LEU A 71 14.10 -14.78 18.51
N SER A 72 14.06 -16.07 18.82
CA SER A 72 13.46 -17.09 17.96
C SER A 72 11.96 -16.84 17.78
N GLN A 73 11.25 -16.50 18.86
CA GLN A 73 9.84 -16.16 18.82
C GLN A 73 9.57 -14.92 17.95
N ILE A 74 10.31 -13.83 18.18
CA ILE A 74 10.18 -12.59 17.37
C ILE A 74 10.47 -12.86 15.89
N SER A 75 11.50 -13.67 15.60
CA SER A 75 11.84 -14.06 14.24
C SER A 75 10.71 -14.83 13.56
N ASN A 76 10.09 -15.77 14.29
CA ASN A 76 8.95 -16.54 13.80
C ASN A 76 7.72 -15.64 13.57
N ASP A 77 7.42 -14.74 14.50
CA ASP A 77 6.31 -13.79 14.36
C ASP A 77 6.49 -12.88 13.15
N MET A 78 7.70 -12.35 12.93
CA MET A 78 8.01 -11.56 11.73
C MET A 78 7.82 -12.37 10.45
N LYS A 79 8.26 -13.64 10.42
CA LYS A 79 8.05 -14.53 9.27
C LYS A 79 6.56 -14.77 9.01
N ASN A 80 5.77 -14.97 10.07
CA ASN A 80 4.33 -15.16 9.98
C ASN A 80 3.63 -13.90 9.48
N LEU A 81 3.97 -12.71 9.98
CA LEU A 81 3.43 -11.44 9.51
C LEU A 81 3.72 -11.20 8.02
N LEU A 82 4.97 -11.41 7.60
CA LEU A 82 5.35 -11.26 6.19
C LEU A 82 4.61 -12.26 5.28
N THR A 83 4.31 -13.45 5.78
CA THR A 83 3.55 -14.47 5.03
C THR A 83 2.05 -14.14 5.00
N ALA A 84 1.49 -13.69 6.12
CA ALA A 84 0.06 -13.37 6.27
C ALA A 84 -0.39 -12.17 5.44
N THR A 85 0.47 -11.15 5.28
CA THR A 85 0.18 -10.00 4.40
C THR A 85 0.13 -10.40 2.92
N GLY A 86 0.66 -11.58 2.56
CA GLY A 86 0.69 -12.06 1.19
C GLY A 86 1.63 -11.27 0.27
N ILE A 87 2.30 -10.22 0.75
CA ILE A 87 3.16 -9.35 -0.06
C ILE A 87 4.43 -10.09 -0.45
N ALA A 88 4.66 -10.21 -1.75
CA ALA A 88 5.91 -10.70 -2.30
C ALA A 88 7.02 -9.70 -2.01
N THR A 89 8.02 -10.11 -1.21
CA THR A 89 9.11 -9.24 -0.76
C THR A 89 10.44 -9.98 -0.83
N ILE A 90 11.48 -9.27 -1.28
CA ILE A 90 12.86 -9.76 -1.36
C ILE A 90 13.77 -8.73 -0.68
N PHE A 91 14.59 -9.19 0.25
CA PHE A 91 15.63 -8.41 0.91
C PHE A 91 16.96 -8.72 0.24
N LEU A 92 17.63 -7.67 -0.23
CA LEU A 92 18.93 -7.75 -0.87
C LEU A 92 19.97 -6.99 -0.04
N ASP A 93 21.22 -7.47 -0.01
CA ASP A 93 22.34 -6.75 0.62
C ASP A 93 22.86 -5.61 -0.28
N ILE A 94 23.93 -4.94 0.16
CA ILE A 94 24.60 -3.86 -0.60
C ILE A 94 25.22 -4.34 -1.93
N HIS A 95 25.47 -5.64 -2.07
CA HIS A 95 25.99 -6.27 -3.28
C HIS A 95 24.87 -6.87 -4.15
N LEU A 96 23.61 -6.68 -3.74
CA LEU A 96 22.40 -7.24 -4.35
C LEU A 96 22.29 -8.77 -4.26
N ASN A 97 22.90 -9.37 -3.25
CA ASN A 97 22.69 -10.77 -2.91
C ASN A 97 21.42 -10.95 -2.08
N ILE A 98 20.74 -12.06 -2.28
CA ILE A 98 19.49 -12.36 -1.57
C ILE A 98 19.77 -12.70 -0.11
N ILE A 99 19.31 -11.86 0.80
CA ILE A 99 19.40 -12.11 2.25
C ILE A 99 18.21 -12.97 2.69
N ARG A 100 17.01 -12.62 2.21
CA ARG A 100 15.75 -13.24 2.63
C ARG A 100 14.65 -12.90 1.63
N TYR A 101 13.62 -13.72 1.56
CA TYR A 101 12.43 -13.45 0.76
C TYR A 101 11.18 -14.04 1.42
N THR A 102 10.00 -13.56 1.02
CA THR A 102 8.72 -14.12 1.45
C THR A 102 8.27 -15.24 0.50
N PRO A 103 7.50 -16.23 0.98
CA PRO A 103 7.01 -17.31 0.11
C PRO A 103 6.24 -16.79 -1.12
N SER A 104 5.48 -15.70 -0.99
CA SER A 104 4.79 -15.07 -2.13
C SER A 104 5.74 -14.60 -3.24
N ALA A 105 6.98 -14.23 -2.92
CA ALA A 105 7.97 -13.80 -3.92
C ALA A 105 8.38 -14.92 -4.88
N THR A 106 8.32 -16.18 -4.43
CA THR A 106 8.72 -17.36 -5.23
C THR A 106 7.93 -17.53 -6.52
N ARG A 107 6.69 -17.01 -6.58
CA ARG A 107 5.84 -17.04 -7.78
C ARG A 107 6.29 -16.05 -8.86
N ILE A 108 6.98 -14.98 -8.46
CA ILE A 108 7.34 -13.86 -9.33
C ILE A 108 8.81 -13.95 -9.74
N ILE A 109 9.66 -14.23 -8.75
CA ILE A 109 11.09 -14.48 -8.90
C ILE A 109 11.25 -15.91 -8.41
N ASN A 110 11.65 -16.85 -9.30
CA ASN A 110 11.62 -18.30 -9.08
C ASN A 110 12.64 -18.77 -8.03
N LEU A 111 12.49 -18.28 -6.79
CA LEU A 111 13.43 -18.43 -5.69
C LEU A 111 13.25 -19.79 -5.01
N ILE A 112 14.37 -20.43 -4.73
CA ILE A 112 14.43 -21.62 -3.89
C ILE A 112 15.25 -21.34 -2.61
N PRO A 113 15.08 -22.11 -1.52
CA PRO A 113 15.80 -21.87 -0.27
C PRO A 113 17.33 -21.82 -0.40
N GLY A 114 17.89 -22.52 -1.40
CA GLY A 114 19.33 -22.50 -1.70
C GLY A 114 19.83 -21.24 -2.41
N ASP A 115 18.95 -20.30 -2.79
CA ASP A 115 19.35 -19.05 -3.44
C ASP A 115 19.75 -17.94 -2.46
N ILE A 116 19.60 -18.17 -1.15
CA ILE A 116 20.09 -17.23 -0.13
C ILE A 116 21.61 -17.09 -0.28
N GLY A 117 22.08 -15.85 -0.36
CA GLY A 117 23.47 -15.49 -0.61
C GLY A 117 23.85 -15.38 -2.08
N ARG A 118 22.96 -15.72 -3.03
CA ARG A 118 23.22 -15.56 -4.47
C ARG A 118 22.83 -14.15 -4.97
N PRO A 119 23.51 -13.61 -5.98
CA PRO A 119 23.10 -12.37 -6.64
C PRO A 119 21.71 -12.49 -7.25
N VAL A 120 20.85 -11.48 -7.07
CA VAL A 120 19.49 -11.48 -7.65
C VAL A 120 19.50 -11.55 -9.18
N SER A 121 20.59 -11.09 -9.81
CA SER A 121 20.83 -11.14 -11.26
C SER A 121 20.92 -12.55 -11.83
N ASP A 122 21.30 -13.52 -11.01
CA ASP A 122 21.48 -14.91 -11.43
C ASP A 122 20.18 -15.70 -11.36
N ILE A 123 19.11 -15.09 -10.84
CA ILE A 123 17.82 -15.74 -10.63
C ILE A 123 16.88 -15.42 -11.79
N VAL A 124 16.29 -16.47 -12.34
CA VAL A 124 15.32 -16.35 -13.44
C VAL A 124 14.02 -15.74 -12.92
N THR A 125 13.62 -14.63 -13.51
CA THR A 125 12.37 -13.93 -13.18
C THR A 125 11.27 -14.27 -14.19
N GLN A 126 10.02 -14.25 -13.70
CA GLN A 126 8.83 -14.29 -14.53
C GLN A 126 8.39 -12.88 -14.96
N LEU A 127 9.04 -11.84 -14.44
CA LEU A 127 8.77 -10.44 -14.76
C LEU A 127 9.29 -10.06 -16.15
N ASP A 128 8.48 -9.31 -16.89
CA ASP A 128 8.92 -8.58 -18.08
C ASP A 128 9.53 -7.24 -17.67
N TYR A 129 10.63 -7.34 -16.90
CA TYR A 129 11.36 -6.19 -16.40
C TYR A 129 12.83 -6.56 -16.19
N THR A 130 13.67 -6.00 -17.06
CA THR A 130 15.10 -6.33 -17.15
C THR A 130 15.99 -5.39 -16.32
N ASN A 131 15.47 -4.24 -15.88
CA ASN A 131 16.26 -3.19 -15.22
C ASN A 131 16.31 -3.32 -13.69
N LEU A 132 15.83 -4.43 -13.10
CA LEU A 132 15.75 -4.60 -11.65
C LEU A 132 17.07 -4.34 -10.92
N VAL A 133 18.16 -4.90 -11.45
CA VAL A 133 19.49 -4.76 -10.85
C VAL A 133 19.97 -3.31 -10.94
N GLN A 134 19.74 -2.66 -12.08
CA GLN A 134 20.17 -1.28 -12.30
C GLN A 134 19.40 -0.30 -11.42
N ASP A 135 18.08 -0.46 -11.34
CA ASP A 135 17.23 0.38 -10.51
C ASP A 135 17.52 0.13 -9.02
N ALA A 136 17.81 -1.11 -8.62
CA ALA A 136 18.25 -1.42 -7.25
C ALA A 136 19.56 -0.72 -6.88
N ARG A 137 20.55 -0.71 -7.78
CA ARG A 137 21.80 0.06 -7.58
C ARG A 137 21.52 1.56 -7.47
N LEU A 138 20.67 2.09 -8.34
CA LEU A 138 20.31 3.50 -8.31
C LEU A 138 19.63 3.88 -6.98
N VAL A 139 18.77 3.01 -6.42
CA VAL A 139 18.19 3.23 -5.10
C VAL A 139 19.23 3.17 -3.98
N LEU A 140 20.23 2.27 -4.06
CA LEU A 140 21.35 2.23 -3.10
C LEU A 140 22.15 3.53 -3.13
N ASP A 141 22.45 4.05 -4.32
CA ASP A 141 23.29 5.24 -4.49
C ASP A 141 22.54 6.53 -4.13
N THR A 142 21.26 6.63 -4.48
CA THR A 142 20.47 7.86 -4.32
C THR A 142 19.63 7.90 -3.05
N LEU A 143 19.34 6.73 -2.46
CA LEU A 143 18.40 6.55 -1.35
C LEU A 143 16.96 7.00 -1.64
N MET A 144 16.65 7.28 -2.89
CA MET A 144 15.30 7.58 -3.33
C MET A 144 14.60 6.30 -3.73
N MET A 145 13.38 6.09 -3.24
CA MET A 145 12.58 4.94 -3.65
C MET A 145 12.28 4.96 -5.15
N LYS A 146 12.22 3.78 -5.76
CA LYS A 146 11.80 3.60 -7.15
C LYS A 146 10.52 2.78 -7.21
N GLU A 147 9.56 3.24 -7.99
CA GLU A 147 8.30 2.54 -8.25
C GLU A 147 8.12 2.36 -9.76
N VAL A 148 7.77 1.14 -10.18
CA VAL A 148 7.55 0.77 -11.59
C VAL A 148 6.38 -0.20 -11.68
N GLU A 149 5.47 0.03 -12.63
CA GLU A 149 4.46 -0.97 -13.00
C GLU A 149 5.01 -1.86 -14.12
N THR A 150 4.88 -3.17 -13.95
CA THR A 150 5.39 -4.18 -14.87
C THR A 150 4.41 -5.35 -14.94
N GLN A 151 4.56 -6.19 -15.96
CA GLN A 151 3.79 -7.41 -16.12
C GLN A 151 4.68 -8.64 -15.94
N THR A 152 4.08 -9.76 -15.55
CA THR A 152 4.70 -11.07 -15.74
C THR A 152 4.57 -11.52 -17.19
N LYS A 153 5.38 -12.51 -17.60
CA LYS A 153 5.22 -13.14 -18.93
C LYS A 153 3.89 -13.89 -19.08
N THR A 154 3.15 -14.11 -17.99
CA THR A 154 1.78 -14.67 -17.99
C THR A 154 0.70 -13.59 -18.19
N GLY A 155 1.06 -12.30 -18.06
CA GLY A 155 0.16 -11.16 -18.28
C GLY A 155 -0.35 -10.47 -17.01
N ASP A 156 -0.02 -11.00 -15.82
CA ASP A 156 -0.43 -10.44 -14.54
C ASP A 156 0.31 -9.13 -14.27
N TRP A 157 -0.38 -8.13 -13.74
CA TRP A 157 0.21 -6.83 -13.47
C TRP A 157 0.69 -6.70 -12.02
N TYR A 158 1.93 -6.23 -11.89
CA TYR A 158 2.54 -5.93 -10.60
C TYR A 158 3.07 -4.51 -10.55
N ARG A 159 2.93 -3.90 -9.38
CA ARG A 159 3.64 -2.69 -8.99
C ARG A 159 4.85 -3.07 -8.14
N LEU A 160 6.02 -2.84 -8.71
CA LEU A 160 7.31 -3.08 -8.09
C LEU A 160 7.76 -1.82 -7.34
N ARG A 161 8.14 -1.97 -6.07
CA ARG A 161 8.74 -0.91 -5.27
C ARG A 161 10.09 -1.35 -4.72
N ILE A 162 11.10 -0.53 -4.97
CA ILE A 162 12.46 -0.70 -4.43
C ILE A 162 12.69 0.40 -3.41
N LEU A 163 13.00 0.01 -2.17
CA LEU A 163 13.30 0.92 -1.06
C LEU A 163 14.67 0.62 -0.48
N PRO A 164 15.43 1.63 -0.01
CA PRO A 164 16.66 1.38 0.72
C PRO A 164 16.34 0.71 2.07
N TYR A 165 17.10 -0.32 2.40
CA TYR A 165 17.01 -1.03 3.68
C TYR A 165 18.06 -0.47 4.64
N ARG A 166 17.63 -0.02 5.83
CA ARG A 166 18.53 0.52 6.85
C ARG A 166 18.48 -0.30 8.12
N THR A 167 19.63 -0.44 8.78
CA THR A 167 19.72 -1.03 10.12
C THR A 167 19.18 -0.07 11.18
N LEU A 168 19.07 -0.57 12.43
CA LEU A 168 18.74 0.24 13.60
C LEU A 168 19.78 1.35 13.86
N GLU A 169 21.02 1.15 13.42
CA GLU A 169 22.12 2.13 13.46
C GLU A 169 22.06 3.12 12.29
N ASN A 170 20.99 3.10 11.49
CA ASN A 170 20.75 3.95 10.32
C ASN A 170 21.79 3.78 9.19
N VAL A 171 22.51 2.65 9.18
CA VAL A 171 23.44 2.26 8.10
C VAL A 171 22.65 1.56 7.01
N ILE A 172 22.91 1.90 5.74
CA ILE A 172 22.29 1.22 4.59
C ILE A 172 22.84 -0.20 4.50
N ASN A 173 21.95 -1.18 4.62
CA ASN A 173 22.28 -2.59 4.61
C ASN A 173 21.82 -3.29 3.31
N GLY A 174 21.31 -2.51 2.35
CA GLY A 174 20.87 -3.03 1.07
C GLY A 174 19.56 -2.41 0.60
N VAL A 175 18.74 -3.19 -0.10
CA VAL A 175 17.42 -2.77 -0.59
C VAL A 175 16.35 -3.81 -0.29
N VAL A 176 15.12 -3.35 -0.14
CA VAL A 176 13.92 -4.19 -0.12
C VAL A 176 13.17 -3.99 -1.42
N VAL A 177 12.88 -5.08 -2.12
CA VAL A 177 12.02 -5.10 -3.30
C VAL A 177 10.69 -5.72 -2.92
N THR A 178 9.60 -5.02 -3.20
CA THR A 178 8.24 -5.49 -2.96
C THR A 178 7.44 -5.50 -4.25
N PHE A 179 6.54 -6.47 -4.39
CA PHE A 179 5.64 -6.61 -5.52
C PHE A 179 4.20 -6.63 -5.03
N PHE A 180 3.42 -5.67 -5.50
CA PHE A 180 2.00 -5.56 -5.23
C PHE A 180 1.23 -5.98 -6.47
N ASP A 181 0.34 -6.96 -6.32
CA ASP A 181 -0.57 -7.33 -7.40
C ASP A 181 -1.53 -6.17 -7.66
N ILE A 182 -1.58 -5.71 -8.90
CA ILE A 182 -2.47 -4.64 -9.34
C ILE A 182 -3.31 -5.10 -10.54
N SER A 183 -3.42 -6.41 -10.77
CA SER A 183 -4.14 -7.00 -11.90
C SER A 183 -5.61 -6.61 -11.88
N GLU A 184 -6.30 -6.81 -10.75
CA GLU A 184 -7.70 -6.42 -10.57
C GLU A 184 -7.92 -4.91 -10.80
N HIS A 185 -7.02 -4.08 -10.27
CA HIS A 185 -7.09 -2.63 -10.47
C HIS A 185 -6.93 -2.25 -11.95
N LYS A 186 -6.04 -2.93 -12.67
CA LYS A 186 -5.81 -2.70 -14.11
C LYS A 186 -7.00 -3.15 -14.95
N GLU A 187 -7.62 -4.28 -14.62
CA GLU A 187 -8.83 -4.78 -15.28
C GLU A 187 -9.97 -3.79 -15.13
N ILE A 188 -10.27 -3.36 -13.90
CA ILE A 188 -11.32 -2.38 -13.62
C ILE A 188 -11.04 -1.06 -14.35
N GLN A 189 -9.79 -0.61 -14.36
CA GLN A 189 -9.39 0.61 -15.06
C GLN A 189 -9.62 0.49 -16.58
N ALA A 190 -9.28 -0.66 -17.18
CA ALA A 190 -9.49 -0.92 -18.60
C ALA A 190 -10.97 -1.01 -18.96
N GLU A 191 -11.78 -1.70 -18.13
CA GLU A 191 -13.24 -1.76 -18.30
C GLU A 191 -13.88 -0.38 -18.22
N MET A 192 -13.48 0.43 -17.25
CA MET A 192 -14.00 1.79 -17.08
C MET A 192 -13.65 2.67 -18.29
N GLN A 193 -12.43 2.55 -18.82
CA GLN A 193 -12.03 3.26 -20.03
C GLN A 193 -12.83 2.83 -21.26
N ASN A 194 -13.07 1.53 -21.41
CA ASN A 194 -13.87 0.99 -22.52
C ASN A 194 -15.33 1.46 -22.42
N MET A 195 -15.92 1.45 -21.23
CA MET A 195 -17.28 1.94 -21.01
C MET A 195 -17.38 3.45 -21.24
N ALA A 196 -16.40 4.24 -20.77
CA ALA A 196 -16.35 5.68 -21.03
C ALA A 196 -16.27 5.98 -22.53
N ARG A 197 -15.46 5.21 -23.27
CA ARG A 197 -15.37 5.32 -24.73
C ARG A 197 -16.68 4.97 -25.42
N GLN A 198 -17.34 3.88 -25.00
CA GLN A 198 -18.63 3.50 -25.58
C GLN A 198 -19.70 4.57 -25.37
N VAL A 199 -19.79 5.15 -24.17
CA VAL A 199 -20.72 6.24 -23.87
C VAL A 199 -20.41 7.48 -24.72
N GLN A 200 -19.12 7.77 -24.93
CA GLN A 200 -18.71 8.88 -25.78
C GLN A 200 -19.08 8.63 -27.25
N ASP A 201 -18.81 7.44 -27.78
CA ASP A 201 -19.16 7.07 -29.15
C ASP A 201 -20.68 7.12 -29.38
N GLU A 202 -21.49 6.63 -28.43
CA GLU A 202 -22.95 6.73 -28.48
C GLU A 202 -23.45 8.18 -28.46
N ARG A 203 -22.80 9.04 -27.66
CA ARG A 203 -23.12 10.46 -27.59
C ARG A 203 -22.78 11.18 -28.89
N GLU A 204 -21.58 10.95 -29.43
CA GLU A 204 -21.14 11.55 -30.70
C GLU A 204 -22.04 11.10 -31.85
N PHE A 205 -22.45 9.83 -31.87
CA PHE A 205 -23.42 9.33 -32.84
C PHE A 205 -24.77 10.05 -32.74
N ALA A 206 -25.33 10.20 -31.54
CA ALA A 206 -26.59 10.93 -31.34
C ALA A 206 -26.49 12.41 -31.75
N GLU A 207 -25.38 13.08 -31.42
CA GLU A 207 -25.11 14.47 -31.82
C GLU A 207 -25.00 14.59 -33.35
N SER A 208 -24.35 13.63 -34.02
CA SER A 208 -24.25 13.62 -35.49
C SER A 208 -25.61 13.51 -36.19
N ILE A 209 -26.52 12.67 -35.66
CA ILE A 209 -27.89 12.56 -36.19
C ILE A 209 -28.60 13.89 -36.03
N LEU A 210 -28.57 14.48 -34.83
CA LEU A 210 -29.26 15.74 -34.53
C LEU A 210 -28.71 16.92 -35.37
N ALA A 211 -27.42 16.92 -35.69
CA ALA A 211 -26.81 17.93 -36.56
C ALA A 211 -27.31 17.83 -38.02
N THR A 212 -27.75 16.66 -38.48
CA THR A 212 -28.32 16.48 -39.84
C THR A 212 -29.80 16.82 -39.94
N VAL A 213 -30.50 16.99 -38.80
CA VAL A 213 -31.92 17.37 -38.79
C VAL A 213 -32.07 18.82 -39.23
N ARG A 214 -32.76 19.02 -40.36
CA ARG A 214 -32.97 20.34 -40.98
C ARG A 214 -34.09 21.16 -40.32
N GLU A 215 -35.00 20.50 -39.61
CA GLU A 215 -36.07 21.17 -38.90
C GLU A 215 -35.56 21.73 -37.55
N PRO A 216 -35.83 23.00 -37.22
CA PRO A 216 -35.61 23.55 -35.89
C PRO A 216 -36.20 22.67 -34.79
N LEU A 217 -35.36 22.19 -33.88
CA LEU A 217 -35.72 21.28 -32.80
C LEU A 217 -35.23 21.85 -31.47
N VAL A 218 -36.12 21.87 -30.48
CA VAL A 218 -35.81 22.30 -29.11
C VAL A 218 -36.40 21.32 -28.10
N VAL A 219 -35.63 21.00 -27.05
CA VAL A 219 -36.03 20.12 -25.94
C VAL A 219 -36.10 20.94 -24.67
N LEU A 220 -37.21 20.81 -23.94
CA LEU A 220 -37.50 21.55 -22.71
C LEU A 220 -37.58 20.61 -21.51
N ASN A 221 -37.15 21.09 -20.33
CA ASN A 221 -37.35 20.38 -19.06
C ASN A 221 -38.74 20.63 -18.45
N GLU A 222 -39.00 20.09 -17.26
CA GLU A 222 -40.28 20.27 -16.55
C GLU A 222 -40.61 21.72 -16.17
N LYS A 223 -39.60 22.59 -16.09
CA LYS A 223 -39.73 24.03 -15.84
C LYS A 223 -39.87 24.84 -17.14
N LEU A 224 -39.90 24.18 -18.29
CA LEU A 224 -39.91 24.79 -19.63
C LEU A 224 -38.64 25.57 -19.96
N GLU A 225 -37.52 25.23 -19.32
CA GLU A 225 -36.19 25.75 -19.69
C GLU A 225 -35.61 24.89 -20.81
N VAL A 226 -34.91 25.53 -21.75
CA VAL A 226 -34.29 24.82 -22.87
C VAL A 226 -33.12 23.98 -22.39
N VAL A 227 -33.21 22.67 -22.60
CA VAL A 227 -32.16 21.69 -22.31
C VAL A 227 -31.26 21.47 -23.53
N PHE A 228 -31.85 21.53 -24.73
CA PHE A 228 -31.15 21.31 -25.98
C PHE A 228 -31.86 22.05 -27.11
N ALA A 229 -31.10 22.58 -28.08
CA ALA A 229 -31.62 22.99 -29.38
C ALA A 229 -30.63 22.56 -30.47
N ASN A 230 -31.14 22.12 -31.62
CA ASN A 230 -30.27 21.71 -32.73
C ASN A 230 -29.74 22.91 -33.52
N HIS A 231 -28.80 22.66 -34.43
CA HIS A 231 -28.21 23.70 -35.27
C HIS A 231 -29.25 24.46 -36.10
N ALA A 232 -30.21 23.76 -36.69
CA ALA A 232 -31.29 24.38 -37.49
C ALA A 232 -32.10 25.40 -36.68
N TYR A 233 -32.34 25.17 -35.38
CA TYR A 233 -33.00 26.14 -34.52
C TYR A 233 -32.16 27.42 -34.36
N TYR A 234 -30.86 27.28 -34.14
CA TYR A 234 -29.96 28.43 -34.02
C TYR A 234 -29.87 29.25 -35.30
N GLU A 235 -29.76 28.58 -36.45
CA GLU A 235 -29.73 29.24 -37.75
C GLU A 235 -31.05 29.95 -38.06
N PHE A 236 -32.18 29.25 -37.93
CA PHE A 236 -33.49 29.79 -38.28
C PHE A 236 -33.86 30.97 -37.37
N PHE A 237 -33.76 30.83 -36.06
CA PHE A 237 -34.12 31.88 -35.11
C PHE A 237 -33.00 32.90 -34.84
N GLN A 238 -31.83 32.72 -35.45
CA GLN A 238 -30.64 33.57 -35.27
C GLN A 238 -30.29 33.77 -33.78
N THR A 239 -30.20 32.66 -33.04
CA THR A 239 -29.86 32.63 -31.61
C THR A 239 -28.60 31.81 -31.37
N SER A 240 -27.95 31.99 -30.21
CA SER A 240 -26.79 31.18 -29.82
C SER A 240 -27.10 30.21 -28.66
N PRO A 241 -26.31 29.13 -28.48
CA PRO A 241 -26.43 28.24 -27.33
C PRO A 241 -26.33 28.98 -25.98
N ALA A 242 -25.43 29.97 -25.88
CA ALA A 242 -25.20 30.75 -24.67
C ALA A 242 -26.43 31.60 -24.25
N GLU A 243 -27.28 31.97 -25.21
CA GLU A 243 -28.48 32.80 -24.97
C GLU A 243 -29.76 31.97 -24.80
N THR A 244 -29.69 30.65 -25.04
CA THR A 244 -30.87 29.79 -25.12
C THR A 244 -30.84 28.67 -24.10
N THR A 245 -29.71 27.99 -23.92
CA THR A 245 -29.62 26.83 -23.02
C THR A 245 -29.76 27.26 -21.56
N GLY A 246 -30.64 26.60 -20.81
CA GLY A 246 -30.98 26.92 -19.42
C GLY A 246 -31.94 28.11 -19.27
N VAL A 247 -32.34 28.76 -20.36
CA VAL A 247 -33.28 29.88 -20.33
C VAL A 247 -34.72 29.36 -20.49
N PRO A 248 -35.71 29.91 -19.76
CA PRO A 248 -37.12 29.62 -20.01
C PRO A 248 -37.49 29.88 -21.48
N PHE A 249 -38.09 28.89 -22.14
CA PHE A 249 -38.38 28.94 -23.57
C PHE A 249 -39.22 30.17 -23.96
N ILE A 250 -40.17 30.54 -23.09
CA ILE A 250 -41.05 31.69 -23.27
C ILE A 250 -40.34 33.05 -23.22
N ASP A 251 -39.12 33.11 -22.70
CA ASP A 251 -38.36 34.36 -22.54
C ASP A 251 -37.35 34.58 -23.68
N ILE A 252 -37.12 33.56 -24.52
CA ILE A 252 -36.20 33.62 -25.65
C ILE A 252 -36.73 34.62 -26.70
N GLY A 253 -35.81 35.35 -27.34
CA GLY A 253 -36.12 36.19 -28.52
C GLY A 253 -37.16 37.28 -28.25
N GLN A 254 -37.03 38.04 -27.16
CA GLN A 254 -38.01 39.06 -26.73
C GLN A 254 -39.41 38.49 -26.43
N LYS A 255 -39.46 37.30 -25.84
CA LYS A 255 -40.70 36.60 -25.53
C LYS A 255 -41.53 36.19 -26.76
N GLN A 256 -40.88 35.93 -27.89
CA GLN A 256 -41.54 35.49 -29.13
C GLN A 256 -42.33 34.18 -28.98
N TRP A 257 -41.97 33.36 -27.98
CA TRP A 257 -42.63 32.10 -27.65
C TRP A 257 -43.71 32.22 -26.57
N ASN A 258 -43.97 33.42 -26.05
CA ASN A 258 -45.06 33.67 -25.10
C ASN A 258 -46.42 33.73 -25.83
N ILE A 259 -46.77 32.64 -26.50
CA ILE A 259 -47.99 32.48 -27.28
C ILE A 259 -49.01 31.72 -26.42
N PRO A 260 -50.19 32.30 -26.12
CA PRO A 260 -51.17 31.65 -25.24
C PRO A 260 -51.59 30.24 -25.68
N ASP A 261 -51.73 30.02 -26.98
CA ASP A 261 -52.14 28.71 -27.52
C ASP A 261 -51.02 27.68 -27.45
N LEU A 262 -49.75 28.10 -27.57
CA LEU A 262 -48.60 27.25 -27.34
C LEU A 262 -48.49 26.82 -25.86
N LEU A 263 -48.76 27.74 -24.93
CA LEU A 263 -48.80 27.41 -23.50
C LEU A 263 -49.92 26.42 -23.16
N LYS A 264 -51.08 26.53 -23.81
CA LYS A 264 -52.16 25.55 -23.68
C LYS A 264 -51.74 24.18 -24.22
N LEU A 265 -51.13 24.13 -25.40
CA LEU A 265 -50.60 22.91 -26.01
C LEU A 265 -49.61 22.19 -25.08
N ILE A 266 -48.62 22.94 -24.57
CA ILE A 266 -47.62 22.44 -23.62
C ILE A 266 -48.30 21.88 -22.37
N LYS A 267 -49.31 22.58 -21.83
CA LYS A 267 -50.05 22.14 -20.64
C LYS A 267 -50.84 20.85 -20.89
N ASN A 268 -51.48 20.72 -22.06
CA ASN A 268 -52.26 19.53 -22.43
C ASN A 268 -51.37 18.29 -22.59
N ILE A 269 -50.24 18.41 -23.29
CA ILE A 269 -49.30 17.28 -23.50
C ILE A 269 -48.67 16.81 -22.18
N ARG A 270 -48.54 17.69 -21.18
CA ARG A 270 -48.08 17.26 -19.84
C ARG A 270 -49.11 16.38 -19.13
N GLN A 271 -50.39 16.56 -19.41
CA GLN A 271 -51.50 15.82 -18.77
C GLN A 271 -51.85 14.52 -19.52
N GLU A 272 -51.74 14.52 -20.85
CA GLU A 272 -52.03 13.35 -21.69
C GLU A 272 -50.74 12.60 -22.09
N ASN A 273 -50.57 11.35 -21.66
CA ASN A 273 -49.38 10.56 -22.01
C ASN A 273 -49.38 10.15 -23.49
N ASN A 274 -48.23 10.27 -24.15
CA ASN A 274 -47.92 9.76 -25.50
C ASN A 274 -48.63 10.40 -26.71
N LYS A 275 -49.25 11.56 -26.55
CA LYS A 275 -49.88 12.26 -27.69
C LYS A 275 -48.89 13.22 -28.36
N VAL A 276 -48.88 13.21 -29.69
CA VAL A 276 -48.27 14.27 -30.50
C VAL A 276 -49.38 15.28 -30.79
N GLU A 277 -49.16 16.54 -30.43
CA GLU A 277 -50.08 17.61 -30.80
C GLU A 277 -49.38 18.61 -31.71
N THR A 278 -50.12 19.08 -32.71
CA THR A 278 -49.66 20.03 -33.72
C THR A 278 -50.41 21.34 -33.53
N LEU A 279 -49.68 22.45 -33.55
CA LEU A 279 -50.24 23.79 -33.42
C LEU A 279 -49.71 24.68 -34.55
N GLU A 280 -50.61 25.28 -35.31
CA GLU A 280 -50.26 26.34 -36.25
C GLU A 280 -50.31 27.69 -35.53
N VAL A 281 -49.20 28.44 -35.58
CA VAL A 281 -49.10 29.78 -35.00
C VAL A 281 -48.64 30.77 -36.05
N GLU A 282 -49.13 32.00 -35.96
CA GLU A 282 -48.59 33.12 -36.70
C GLU A 282 -47.94 34.07 -35.70
N SER A 283 -46.63 34.33 -35.87
CA SER A 283 -45.86 35.17 -34.95
C SER A 283 -44.97 36.14 -35.71
N TYR A 284 -44.63 37.24 -35.06
CA TYR A 284 -43.67 38.21 -35.58
C TYR A 284 -42.31 37.95 -34.94
N LEU A 285 -41.36 37.48 -35.74
CA LEU A 285 -40.00 37.19 -35.31
C LEU A 285 -39.11 38.39 -35.65
N LYS A 286 -38.33 38.88 -34.69
CA LYS A 286 -37.57 40.13 -34.80
C LYS A 286 -36.69 40.21 -36.07
N ASN A 287 -36.07 39.09 -36.45
CA ASN A 287 -35.10 39.05 -37.55
C ASN A 287 -35.66 38.45 -38.86
N ILE A 288 -36.90 37.93 -38.83
CA ILE A 288 -37.52 37.20 -39.97
C ILE A 288 -38.81 37.89 -40.43
N GLY A 289 -39.49 38.62 -39.54
CA GLY A 289 -40.77 39.28 -39.78
C GLY A 289 -41.97 38.38 -39.45
N LYS A 290 -43.09 38.59 -40.15
CA LYS A 290 -44.30 37.79 -39.94
C LYS A 290 -44.09 36.40 -40.53
N CYS A 291 -44.14 35.38 -39.68
CA CYS A 291 -43.90 33.99 -40.06
C CYS A 291 -45.07 33.11 -39.57
N ARG A 292 -45.48 32.17 -40.41
CA ARG A 292 -46.47 31.14 -40.06
C ARG A 292 -45.70 29.86 -39.81
N MET A 293 -45.84 29.31 -38.61
CA MET A 293 -45.09 28.14 -38.17
C MET A 293 -46.04 27.03 -37.72
N VAL A 294 -45.64 25.79 -37.96
CA VAL A 294 -46.25 24.58 -37.41
C VAL A 294 -45.34 24.05 -36.31
N ILE A 295 -45.87 23.95 -35.10
CA ILE A 295 -45.15 23.42 -33.94
C ILE A 295 -45.70 22.04 -33.65
N ASN A 296 -44.87 21.01 -33.78
CA ASN A 296 -45.19 19.67 -33.30
C ASN A 296 -44.55 19.46 -31.95
N ALA A 297 -45.34 19.00 -30.98
CA ALA A 297 -44.89 18.81 -29.62
C ALA A 297 -45.10 17.36 -29.18
N ARG A 298 -44.08 16.78 -28.56
CA ARG A 298 -44.08 15.39 -28.09
C ARG A 298 -43.37 15.26 -26.75
N LYS A 299 -43.97 14.50 -25.83
CA LYS A 299 -43.33 14.11 -24.57
C LYS A 299 -42.28 13.02 -24.81
N ILE A 300 -41.06 13.22 -24.30
CA ILE A 300 -39.99 12.22 -24.30
C ILE A 300 -39.54 11.94 -22.86
N VAL A 301 -38.94 10.78 -22.62
CA VAL A 301 -38.57 10.31 -21.28
C VAL A 301 -37.08 10.01 -21.25
N ARG A 302 -36.36 10.61 -20.32
CA ARG A 302 -34.92 10.38 -20.08
C ARG A 302 -34.71 9.65 -18.74
N SER A 303 -33.58 8.98 -18.59
CA SER A 303 -33.13 8.40 -17.31
C SER A 303 -34.10 7.38 -16.70
N ALA A 304 -34.43 6.33 -17.46
CA ALA A 304 -35.26 5.21 -17.02
C ALA A 304 -36.61 5.62 -16.38
N GLY A 305 -37.28 6.65 -16.91
CA GLY A 305 -38.62 7.03 -16.48
C GLY A 305 -38.73 8.26 -15.58
N LYS A 306 -37.60 8.80 -15.09
CA LYS A 306 -37.62 9.82 -14.02
C LYS A 306 -37.66 11.26 -14.51
N GLU A 307 -37.23 11.52 -15.73
CA GLU A 307 -37.25 12.88 -16.30
C GLU A 307 -38.21 12.94 -17.49
N HIS A 308 -39.22 13.78 -17.37
CA HIS A 308 -40.12 14.11 -18.46
C HIS A 308 -39.62 15.37 -19.19
N LEU A 309 -39.28 15.21 -20.46
CA LEU A 309 -38.86 16.30 -21.33
C LEU A 309 -39.92 16.53 -22.41
N LEU A 310 -39.97 17.74 -22.93
CA LEU A 310 -40.85 18.09 -24.05
C LEU A 310 -40.00 18.42 -25.28
N LEU A 311 -40.20 17.66 -26.35
CA LEU A 311 -39.59 17.90 -27.65
C LEU A 311 -40.54 18.75 -28.49
N LEU A 312 -40.04 19.86 -29.03
CA LEU A 312 -40.74 20.69 -30.00
C LEU A 312 -39.95 20.69 -31.32
N THR A 313 -40.61 20.40 -32.42
CA THR A 313 -40.09 20.65 -33.77
C THR A 313 -40.92 21.75 -34.41
N ILE A 314 -40.25 22.67 -35.11
CA ILE A 314 -40.88 23.85 -35.69
C ILE A 314 -40.61 23.85 -37.19
N GLU A 315 -41.67 23.97 -37.98
CA GLU A 315 -41.62 24.03 -39.45
C GLU A 315 -42.22 25.36 -39.93
N GLU A 316 -41.57 26.02 -40.88
CA GLU A 316 -42.12 27.21 -41.54
C GLU A 316 -43.10 26.79 -42.64
N LYS A 317 -44.31 27.36 -42.59
CA LYS A 317 -45.38 27.09 -43.56
C LYS A 317 -45.38 28.20 -44.61
N GLN A 318 -45.10 27.82 -45.86
CA GLN A 318 -45.23 28.69 -47.03
C GLN A 318 -46.68 29.10 -47.31
#